data_AF-A0A1Z5KN03-F1
#
_entry.id   AF-A0A1Z5KN03-F1
#
_cell.length_a   1.000
_cell.length_b   1.000
_cell.length_c   1.000
_cell.angle_alpha   90.00
_cell.angle_beta   90.00
_cell.angle_gamma   90.00
#
_symmetry.space_group_name_H-M   'P 1'
#
loop_
_entity.id
_entity.type
_entity.pdbx_description
1 polymer ?
#
loop_
_entity_poly.entity_id
_entity_poly.type
_entity_poly.pdbx_seq_one_letter_code
_entity_poly.pdbx_strand_id
1 'polypeptide(L)'
;MTMTKKITSEHVSSVVLHSLDLTQDTVVPTGAATLRQIILEQQKEATIVFAARRPGCVLCREHGKQLSNLSSNKIAVLGVVKEIGVDDAGLKSFHKDYFNSWPIYLDEDLQLYKAMGNRSIFKIKTIFKLLSNMRKLSKRMSQKKIEGNMVGEGTIQGGILIFDGKGDLVHVQLEDITKELNMSEIADILEKIVGEDGGIPAETAPPRHCFKKGQVCPECT
;
A
#
# COMPACT_ATOMS: atom_id res chain seq x y z
N MET A 1 8.22 -25.83 14.12
CA MET A 1 9.02 -24.73 13.52
C MET A 1 8.38 -24.35 12.19
N THR A 2 7.59 -23.28 12.15
CA THR A 2 7.00 -22.80 10.90
C THR A 2 8.12 -22.12 10.12
N MET A 3 8.58 -22.73 9.03
CA MET A 3 9.50 -22.10 8.08
C MET A 3 8.88 -20.78 7.63
N THR A 4 9.33 -19.65 8.15
CA THR A 4 9.01 -18.33 7.60
C THR A 4 9.68 -18.27 6.23
N LYS A 5 8.93 -18.59 5.17
CA LYS A 5 9.36 -18.43 3.79
C LYS A 5 9.79 -16.97 3.62
N LYS A 6 11.08 -16.73 3.37
CA LYS A 6 11.61 -15.39 3.13
C LYS A 6 10.93 -14.83 1.87
N ILE A 7 10.42 -13.61 1.93
CA ILE A 7 9.89 -12.92 0.75
C ILE A 7 11.10 -12.56 -0.13
N THR A 8 11.16 -13.11 -1.34
CA THR A 8 12.28 -12.91 -2.28
C THR A 8 11.79 -12.13 -3.50
N SER A 9 12.69 -11.35 -4.11
CA SER A 9 12.43 -10.61 -5.35
C SER A 9 11.85 -11.55 -6.43
N GLU A 10 12.55 -12.66 -6.71
CA GLU A 10 12.14 -13.66 -7.71
C GLU A 10 10.68 -14.12 -7.55
N HIS A 11 10.27 -14.45 -6.31
CA HIS A 11 8.95 -15.01 -6.05
C HIS A 11 7.83 -13.97 -6.19
N VAL A 12 8.07 -12.70 -5.80
CA VAL A 12 7.04 -11.66 -5.98
C VAL A 12 7.01 -11.14 -7.42
N SER A 13 8.17 -11.06 -8.07
CA SER A 13 8.32 -10.59 -9.44
C SER A 13 7.62 -11.49 -10.47
N SER A 14 7.51 -12.79 -10.20
CA SER A 14 6.83 -13.75 -11.07
C SER A 14 5.31 -13.78 -10.91
N VAL A 15 4.75 -13.10 -9.92
CA VAL A 15 3.30 -13.10 -9.68
C VAL A 15 2.58 -12.49 -10.87
N VAL A 16 1.57 -13.17 -11.39
CA VAL A 16 0.71 -12.65 -12.46
C VAL A 16 -0.42 -11.84 -11.85
N LEU A 17 -0.59 -10.62 -12.34
CA LEU A 17 -1.65 -9.70 -11.93
C LEU A 17 -2.47 -9.29 -13.15
N HIS A 18 -3.76 -9.05 -12.92
CA HIS A 18 -4.69 -8.65 -13.97
C HIS A 18 -4.96 -7.16 -13.95
N SER A 19 -4.82 -6.50 -15.09
CA SER A 19 -5.22 -5.09 -15.26
C SER A 19 -6.73 -4.96 -15.11
N LEU A 20 -7.19 -3.86 -14.51
CA LEU A 20 -8.61 -3.57 -14.33
C LEU A 20 -9.03 -2.34 -15.12
N ASP A 21 -10.20 -2.41 -15.77
CA ASP A 21 -10.89 -1.20 -16.25
C ASP A 21 -11.88 -0.73 -15.18
N LEU A 22 -11.57 0.41 -14.56
CA LEU A 22 -12.38 1.04 -13.52
C LEU A 22 -13.31 2.13 -14.07
N THR A 23 -13.30 2.38 -15.38
CA THR A 23 -14.09 3.44 -16.03
C THR A 23 -15.52 3.00 -16.34
N GLN A 24 -15.75 1.69 -16.48
CA GLN A 24 -17.06 1.11 -16.77
C GLN A 24 -17.86 0.82 -15.51
N ASP A 25 -19.17 0.59 -15.65
CA ASP A 25 -20.06 0.28 -14.52
C ASP A 25 -19.70 -1.04 -13.83
N THR A 26 -19.30 -2.04 -14.60
CA THR A 26 -18.79 -3.31 -14.07
C THR A 26 -17.28 -3.34 -14.16
N VAL A 27 -16.59 -3.66 -13.06
CA VAL A 27 -15.14 -3.83 -13.08
C VAL A 27 -14.82 -5.20 -13.67
N VAL A 28 -14.01 -5.23 -14.73
CA VAL A 28 -13.60 -6.47 -15.40
C VAL A 28 -12.08 -6.51 -15.61
N PRO A 29 -11.46 -7.70 -15.56
CA PRO A 29 -10.07 -7.89 -15.97
C PRO A 29 -9.89 -7.62 -17.47
N THR A 30 -8.85 -6.90 -17.86
CA THR A 30 -8.60 -6.53 -19.27
C THR A 30 -7.30 -7.09 -19.85
N GLY A 31 -6.43 -7.64 -19.02
CA GLY A 31 -5.17 -8.25 -19.43
C GLY A 31 -4.42 -8.81 -18.22
N ALA A 32 -3.35 -9.56 -18.47
CA ALA A 32 -2.53 -10.16 -17.43
C ALA A 32 -1.05 -9.95 -17.74
N ALA A 33 -0.26 -9.62 -16.71
CA ALA A 33 1.19 -9.48 -16.82
C ALA A 33 1.84 -9.86 -15.50
N THR A 34 3.12 -10.23 -15.54
CA THR A 34 3.89 -10.45 -14.31
C THR A 34 4.13 -9.12 -13.60
N LEU A 35 4.23 -9.14 -12.26
CA LEU A 35 4.53 -7.95 -11.47
C LEU A 35 5.82 -7.28 -11.95
N ARG A 36 6.82 -8.06 -12.35
CA ARG A 36 8.06 -7.53 -12.94
C ARG A 36 7.82 -6.74 -14.22
N GLN A 37 7.02 -7.26 -15.15
CA GLN A 37 6.68 -6.55 -16.39
C GLN A 37 5.98 -5.23 -16.07
N ILE A 38 4.96 -5.28 -15.20
CA ILE A 38 4.20 -4.11 -14.77
C ILE A 38 5.12 -3.03 -14.17
N ILE A 39 6.10 -3.42 -13.34
CA ILE A 39 7.06 -2.48 -12.75
C ILE A 39 7.96 -1.86 -13.83
N LEU A 40 8.53 -2.68 -14.72
CA LEU A 40 9.42 -2.20 -15.78
C LEU A 40 8.70 -1.25 -16.76
N GLU A 41 7.41 -1.49 -17.02
CA GLU A 41 6.55 -0.65 -17.86
C GLU A 41 6.33 0.76 -17.28
N GLN A 42 6.48 0.95 -15.97
CA GLN A 42 6.35 2.28 -15.37
C GLN A 42 7.45 3.25 -15.85
N GLN A 43 8.61 2.72 -16.25
CA GLN A 43 9.79 3.51 -16.63
C GLN A 43 10.15 4.56 -15.56
N LYS A 44 10.06 4.13 -14.29
CA LYS A 44 10.36 4.93 -13.09
C LYS A 44 11.57 4.38 -12.38
N GLU A 45 12.23 5.24 -11.61
CA GLU A 45 13.38 4.85 -10.79
C GLU A 45 12.93 4.02 -9.57
N ALA A 46 11.73 4.25 -9.05
CA ALA A 46 11.12 3.45 -7.99
C ALA A 46 9.63 3.19 -8.26
N THR A 47 9.14 2.03 -7.82
CA THR A 47 7.72 1.68 -7.86
C THR A 47 7.26 1.16 -6.49
N ILE A 48 6.25 1.82 -5.94
CA ILE A 48 5.54 1.38 -4.73
C ILE A 48 4.39 0.48 -5.15
N VAL A 49 4.32 -0.74 -4.61
CA VAL A 49 3.22 -1.67 -4.82
C VAL A 49 2.47 -1.82 -3.51
N PHE A 50 1.24 -1.32 -3.47
CA PHE A 50 0.34 -1.41 -2.33
C PHE A 50 -0.65 -2.56 -2.50
N ALA A 51 -0.38 -3.68 -1.83
CA ALA A 51 -1.33 -4.79 -1.73
C ALA A 51 -2.37 -4.45 -0.65
N ALA A 52 -3.55 -4.00 -1.06
CA ALA A 52 -4.58 -3.50 -0.17
C ALA A 52 -5.35 -4.64 0.52
N ARG A 53 -5.47 -4.61 1.85
CA ARG A 53 -6.31 -5.57 2.56
C ARG A 53 -7.76 -5.50 2.11
N ARG A 54 -8.32 -4.31 1.94
CA ARG A 54 -9.70 -4.11 1.49
C ARG A 54 -9.88 -2.65 1.05
N PRO A 55 -10.05 -2.34 -0.24
CA PRO A 55 -10.13 -0.96 -0.75
C PRO A 55 -11.20 -0.09 -0.04
N GLY A 56 -12.36 -0.68 0.28
CA GLY A 56 -13.43 0.00 1.02
C GLY A 56 -13.09 0.33 2.49
N CYS A 57 -12.04 -0.25 3.06
CA CYS A 57 -11.69 -0.09 4.47
C CYS A 57 -11.04 1.28 4.76
N VAL A 58 -11.41 1.89 5.88
CA VAL A 58 -10.93 3.25 6.24
C VAL A 58 -9.39 3.32 6.33
N LEU A 59 -8.75 2.31 6.93
CA LEU A 59 -7.28 2.21 7.02
C LEU A 59 -6.63 2.09 5.64
N CYS A 60 -7.26 1.37 4.74
CA CYS A 60 -6.76 1.08 3.40
C CYS A 60 -6.85 2.34 2.52
N ARG A 61 -7.94 3.11 2.65
CA ARG A 61 -8.11 4.44 2.04
C ARG A 61 -7.08 5.43 2.55
N GLU A 62 -6.81 5.44 3.84
CA GLU A 62 -5.78 6.29 4.41
C GLU A 62 -4.39 5.95 3.87
N HIS A 63 -4.00 4.68 3.88
CA HIS A 63 -2.71 4.25 3.35
C HIS A 63 -2.61 4.52 1.84
N GLY A 64 -3.67 4.25 1.08
CA GLY A 64 -3.73 4.56 -0.35
C GLY A 64 -3.40 6.02 -0.60
N LYS A 65 -4.03 6.93 0.16
CA LYS A 65 -3.86 8.37 -0.03
C LYS A 65 -2.45 8.83 0.35
N GLN A 66 -1.91 8.28 1.44
CA GLN A 66 -0.54 8.59 1.87
C GLN A 66 0.49 8.12 0.84
N LEU A 67 0.32 6.92 0.27
CA LEU A 67 1.25 6.34 -0.70
C LEU A 67 1.15 7.02 -2.07
N SER A 68 -0.07 7.27 -2.57
CA SER A 68 -0.27 7.95 -3.86
C SER A 68 0.29 9.37 -3.86
N ASN A 69 0.35 10.00 -2.68
CA ASN A 69 0.95 11.31 -2.48
C ASN A 69 2.49 11.32 -2.44
N LEU A 70 3.14 10.15 -2.43
CA LEU A 70 4.59 10.00 -2.64
C LEU A 70 4.97 9.87 -4.11
N SER A 71 3.99 9.72 -5.01
CA SER A 71 4.25 9.61 -6.45
C SER A 71 4.87 10.89 -7.01
N SER A 72 5.72 10.73 -8.02
CA SER A 72 6.43 11.83 -8.67
C SER A 72 6.76 11.49 -10.14
N ASN A 73 7.51 12.36 -10.81
CA ASN A 73 8.06 12.04 -12.13
C ASN A 73 9.02 10.82 -12.10
N LYS A 74 9.57 10.46 -10.94
CA LYS A 74 10.50 9.33 -10.73
C LYS A 74 9.92 8.16 -9.96
N ILE A 75 8.79 8.34 -9.28
CA ILE A 75 8.18 7.33 -8.40
C ILE A 75 6.79 6.98 -8.90
N ALA A 76 6.57 5.71 -9.25
CA ALA A 76 5.24 5.16 -9.53
C ALA A 76 4.60 4.55 -8.28
N VAL A 77 3.27 4.49 -8.28
CA VAL A 77 2.48 3.83 -7.25
C VAL A 77 1.46 2.93 -7.92
N LEU A 78 1.34 1.68 -7.48
CA LEU A 78 0.44 0.68 -8.02
C LEU A 78 -0.37 0.04 -6.90
N GLY A 79 -1.65 -0.21 -7.14
CA GLY A 79 -2.53 -0.91 -6.22
C GLY A 79 -2.68 -2.38 -6.61
N VAL A 80 -2.81 -3.27 -5.63
CA VAL A 80 -3.17 -4.67 -5.86
C VAL A 80 -4.33 -5.06 -4.95
N VAL A 81 -5.39 -5.61 -5.53
CA VAL A 81 -6.60 -6.06 -4.84
C VAL A 81 -6.82 -7.55 -5.02
N LYS A 82 -7.69 -8.13 -4.20
CA LYS A 82 -7.94 -9.58 -4.15
C LYS A 82 -9.18 -10.04 -4.91
N GLU A 83 -10.10 -9.12 -5.14
CA GLU A 83 -11.42 -9.43 -5.66
C GLU A 83 -12.02 -8.19 -6.34
N ILE A 84 -12.98 -8.47 -7.20
CA ILE A 84 -13.84 -7.52 -7.92
C ILE A 84 -15.28 -8.07 -7.88
N GLY A 85 -16.28 -7.26 -8.19
CA GLY A 85 -17.69 -7.66 -8.20
C GLY A 85 -18.35 -7.74 -6.82
N VAL A 86 -17.61 -7.48 -5.74
CA VAL A 86 -18.13 -7.51 -4.36
C VAL A 86 -18.42 -6.10 -3.82
N ASP A 87 -17.50 -5.15 -4.05
CA ASP A 87 -17.65 -3.74 -3.69
C ASP A 87 -17.01 -2.85 -4.77
N ASP A 88 -17.50 -2.93 -6.00
CA ASP A 88 -16.98 -2.17 -7.13
C ASP A 88 -17.12 -0.66 -6.93
N ALA A 89 -18.19 -0.21 -6.27
CA ALA A 89 -18.36 1.20 -5.90
C ALA A 89 -17.30 1.65 -4.89
N GLY A 90 -17.01 0.83 -3.88
CA GLY A 90 -15.93 1.06 -2.93
C GLY A 90 -14.54 1.04 -3.57
N LEU A 91 -14.31 0.17 -4.55
CA LEU A 91 -13.07 0.10 -5.32
C LEU A 91 -12.88 1.33 -6.21
N LYS A 92 -13.91 1.77 -6.94
CA LYS A 92 -13.85 2.98 -7.77
C LYS A 92 -13.66 4.26 -6.95
N SER A 93 -14.37 4.38 -5.82
CA SER A 93 -14.15 5.51 -4.90
C SER A 93 -12.76 5.47 -4.28
N PHE A 94 -12.24 4.30 -3.91
CA PHE A 94 -10.85 4.14 -3.49
C PHE A 94 -9.86 4.64 -4.56
N HIS A 95 -10.02 4.16 -5.80
CA HIS A 95 -9.17 4.53 -6.94
C HIS A 95 -9.13 6.04 -7.17
N LYS A 96 -10.30 6.66 -7.25
CA LYS A 96 -10.44 8.08 -7.57
C LYS A 96 -10.07 8.99 -6.40
N ASP A 97 -10.63 8.75 -5.22
CA ASP A 97 -10.62 9.73 -4.12
C ASP A 97 -9.46 9.51 -3.14
N TYR A 98 -8.88 8.31 -3.15
CA TYR A 98 -7.87 7.88 -2.17
C TYR A 98 -6.61 7.28 -2.81
N PHE A 99 -6.53 7.16 -4.14
CA PHE A 99 -5.37 6.58 -4.80
C PHE A 99 -4.89 7.39 -6.01
N ASN A 100 -5.38 8.63 -6.16
CA ASN A 100 -5.02 9.57 -7.24
C ASN A 100 -5.12 8.95 -8.64
N SER A 101 -6.07 8.03 -8.84
CA SER A 101 -6.30 7.31 -10.09
C SER A 101 -5.10 6.48 -10.60
N TRP A 102 -4.14 6.13 -9.74
CA TRP A 102 -3.05 5.22 -10.10
C TRP A 102 -3.58 3.81 -10.44
N PRO A 103 -2.90 3.03 -11.30
CA PRO A 103 -3.39 1.72 -11.73
C PRO A 103 -3.59 0.75 -10.56
N ILE A 104 -4.67 -0.02 -10.63
CA ILE A 104 -4.99 -1.08 -9.68
C ILE A 104 -5.10 -2.38 -10.45
N TYR A 105 -4.46 -3.42 -9.91
CA TYR A 105 -4.47 -4.76 -10.49
C TYR A 105 -5.15 -5.76 -9.56
N LEU A 106 -5.72 -6.81 -10.14
CA LEU A 106 -6.32 -7.93 -9.43
C LEU A 106 -5.31 -9.09 -9.33
N ASP A 107 -5.02 -9.49 -8.10
CA ASP A 107 -4.34 -10.74 -7.78
C ASP A 107 -5.38 -11.85 -7.56
N GLU A 108 -5.95 -12.34 -8.65
CA GLU A 108 -7.09 -13.29 -8.65
C GLU A 108 -6.78 -14.56 -7.84
N ASP A 109 -5.57 -15.09 -8.00
CA ASP A 109 -5.11 -16.30 -7.31
C ASP A 109 -4.48 -16.05 -5.93
N LEU A 110 -4.47 -14.79 -5.47
CA LEU A 110 -3.85 -14.35 -4.21
C LEU A 110 -2.35 -14.71 -4.13
N GLN A 111 -1.65 -14.81 -5.26
CA GLN A 111 -0.25 -15.25 -5.31
C GLN A 111 0.68 -14.27 -4.60
N LEU A 112 0.45 -12.95 -4.73
CA LEU A 112 1.22 -11.92 -4.02
C LEU A 112 0.95 -12.01 -2.51
N TYR A 113 -0.31 -12.17 -2.11
CA TYR A 113 -0.68 -12.32 -0.70
C TYR A 113 -0.11 -13.60 -0.08
N LYS A 114 -0.11 -14.71 -0.83
CA LYS A 114 0.55 -15.96 -0.45
C LYS A 114 2.06 -15.79 -0.34
N ALA A 115 2.70 -15.06 -1.27
CA ALA A 115 4.13 -14.74 -1.20
C ALA A 115 4.47 -13.92 0.04
N MET A 116 3.57 -13.03 0.49
CA MET A 116 3.66 -12.28 1.75
C MET A 116 3.26 -13.09 3.02
N GLY A 117 3.01 -14.39 2.87
CA GLY A 117 2.75 -15.32 3.97
C GLY A 117 1.28 -15.51 4.35
N ASN A 118 0.34 -15.10 3.49
CA ASN A 118 -1.12 -15.31 3.66
C ASN A 118 -1.62 -14.98 5.07
N ARG A 119 -1.20 -13.81 5.58
CA ARG A 119 -1.37 -13.45 7.00
C ARG A 119 -2.83 -13.05 7.26
N SER A 120 -3.39 -13.51 8.38
CA SER A 120 -4.77 -13.20 8.77
C SER A 120 -4.87 -12.24 9.96
N ILE A 121 -5.87 -11.36 9.94
CA ILE A 121 -6.22 -10.47 11.06
C ILE A 121 -6.80 -11.21 12.26
N PHE A 122 -7.31 -12.44 12.11
CA PHE A 122 -8.01 -13.19 13.16
C PHE A 122 -7.10 -13.75 14.27
N LYS A 123 -5.90 -13.20 14.42
CA LYS A 123 -5.07 -13.50 15.58
C LYS A 123 -5.69 -12.80 16.79
N ILE A 124 -6.02 -13.58 17.82
CA ILE A 124 -6.62 -13.09 19.08
C ILE A 124 -5.93 -11.82 19.60
N LYS A 125 -4.59 -11.79 19.59
CA LYS A 125 -3.77 -10.63 20.01
C LYS A 125 -4.04 -9.36 19.18
N THR A 126 -4.30 -9.50 17.88
CA THR A 126 -4.60 -8.40 16.96
C THR A 126 -5.98 -7.80 17.26
N ILE A 127 -6.97 -8.65 17.51
CA ILE A 127 -8.34 -8.24 17.85
C ILE A 127 -8.36 -7.44 19.15
N PHE A 128 -7.74 -7.95 20.22
CA PHE A 128 -7.67 -7.23 21.51
C PHE A 128 -6.98 -5.88 21.40
N LYS A 129 -5.89 -5.79 20.63
CA LYS A 129 -5.20 -4.52 20.38
C LYS A 129 -6.05 -3.54 19.58
N LEU A 130 -6.74 -4.02 18.54
CA LEU A 130 -7.63 -3.18 17.74
C LEU A 130 -8.74 -2.57 18.61
N LEU A 131 -9.39 -3.39 19.46
CA LEU A 131 -10.40 -2.94 20.43
C LEU A 131 -9.85 -1.85 21.37
N SER A 132 -8.64 -2.05 21.92
CA SER A 132 -8.02 -1.07 22.82
C SER A 132 -7.70 0.28 22.17
N ASN A 133 -7.52 0.31 20.84
CA ASN A 133 -7.16 1.50 20.08
C ASN A 133 -8.32 2.12 19.28
N MET A 134 -9.54 1.56 19.35
CA MET A 134 -10.69 2.00 18.54
C MET A 134 -11.00 3.48 18.66
N ARG A 135 -10.95 4.05 19.87
CA ARG A 135 -11.23 5.49 20.08
C ARG A 135 -10.21 6.39 19.38
N LYS A 136 -8.93 6.02 19.43
CA LYS A 136 -7.85 6.76 18.77
C LYS A 136 -8.01 6.69 17.24
N LEU A 137 -8.28 5.49 16.72
CA LEU A 137 -8.54 5.29 15.29
C LEU A 137 -9.76 6.08 14.83
N SER A 138 -10.89 6.01 15.55
CA SER A 138 -12.11 6.75 15.21
C SER A 138 -11.89 8.26 15.21
N LYS A 139 -11.16 8.80 16.21
CA LYS A 139 -10.81 10.23 16.25
C LYS A 139 -9.93 10.64 15.05
N ARG A 140 -8.89 9.88 14.74
CA ARG A 140 -7.99 10.12 13.60
C ARG A 140 -8.76 10.13 12.28
N MET A 141 -9.64 9.14 12.08
CA MET A 141 -10.40 9.01 10.84
C MET A 141 -11.44 10.11 10.67
N SER A 142 -12.13 10.48 11.75
CA SER A 142 -13.06 11.62 11.74
C SER A 142 -12.34 12.94 11.41
N GLN A 143 -11.16 13.18 11.99
CA GLN A 143 -10.35 14.37 11.69
C GLN A 143 -9.90 14.42 10.22
N LYS A 144 -9.57 13.26 9.64
CA LYS A 144 -9.16 13.15 8.23
C LYS A 144 -10.33 13.07 7.23
N LYS A 145 -11.58 13.03 7.74
CA LYS A 145 -12.82 12.87 6.95
C LYS A 145 -12.75 11.68 5.99
N ILE A 146 -12.16 10.57 6.45
CA ILE A 146 -12.07 9.33 5.66
C ILE A 146 -13.21 8.42 6.11
N GLU A 147 -14.10 8.12 5.17
CA GLU A 147 -15.19 7.17 5.36
C GLU A 147 -14.84 5.83 4.70
N GLY A 148 -15.48 4.74 5.13
CA GLY A 148 -15.26 3.42 4.55
C GLY A 148 -16.27 2.39 5.07
N ASN A 149 -16.23 1.21 4.48
CA ASN A 149 -17.13 0.09 4.77
C ASN A 149 -16.35 -1.18 5.13
N MET A 150 -17.07 -2.26 5.40
CA MET A 150 -16.51 -3.58 5.71
C MET A 150 -16.89 -4.67 4.69
N VAL A 151 -17.30 -4.30 3.48
CA VAL A 151 -17.73 -5.22 2.42
C VAL A 151 -16.49 -5.86 1.77
N GLY A 152 -16.61 -7.14 1.40
CA GLY A 152 -15.54 -7.91 0.74
C GLY A 152 -14.61 -8.70 1.67
N GLU A 153 -13.62 -9.38 1.11
CA GLU A 153 -12.49 -9.97 1.82
C GLU A 153 -11.71 -8.85 2.52
N GLY A 154 -11.51 -8.99 3.83
CA GLY A 154 -10.58 -8.11 4.54
C GLY A 154 -9.90 -8.80 5.70
N THR A 155 -9.83 -10.13 5.66
CA THR A 155 -9.19 -10.96 6.67
C THR A 155 -7.73 -11.21 6.32
N ILE A 156 -7.42 -11.31 5.02
CA ILE A 156 -6.06 -11.50 4.50
C ILE A 156 -5.35 -10.15 4.44
N GLN A 157 -4.35 -10.00 5.29
CA GLN A 157 -3.54 -8.79 5.44
C GLN A 157 -2.69 -8.52 4.20
N GLY A 158 -2.58 -7.25 3.89
CA GLY A 158 -1.79 -6.74 2.78
C GLY A 158 -0.36 -6.38 3.16
N GLY A 159 0.21 -5.43 2.42
CA GLY A 159 1.55 -4.91 2.65
C GLY A 159 1.96 -3.93 1.56
N ILE A 160 3.16 -3.37 1.74
CA ILE A 160 3.79 -2.47 0.77
C ILE A 160 5.10 -3.09 0.36
N LEU A 161 5.33 -3.12 -0.95
CA LEU A 161 6.57 -3.56 -1.56
C LEU A 161 7.15 -2.37 -2.33
N ILE A 162 8.46 -2.17 -2.24
CA ILE A 162 9.17 -1.14 -3.01
C ILE A 162 10.14 -1.85 -3.93
N PHE A 163 10.05 -1.51 -5.21
CA PHE A 163 10.93 -2.00 -6.25
C PHE A 163 11.74 -0.85 -6.85
N ASP A 164 12.96 -1.15 -7.28
CA ASP A 164 13.74 -0.21 -8.09
C ASP A 164 13.34 -0.27 -9.57
N GLY A 165 13.91 0.63 -10.38
CA GLY A 165 13.66 0.68 -11.82
C GLY A 165 14.17 -0.52 -12.62
N LYS A 166 14.93 -1.43 -11.98
CA LYS A 166 15.34 -2.71 -12.57
C LYS A 166 14.34 -3.82 -12.26
N GLY A 167 13.30 -3.53 -11.48
CA GLY A 167 12.27 -4.47 -11.07
C GLY A 167 12.71 -5.37 -9.92
N ASP A 168 13.75 -5.00 -9.18
CA ASP A 168 14.23 -5.74 -8.01
C ASP A 168 13.56 -5.26 -6.73
N LEU A 169 13.12 -6.20 -5.89
CA LEU A 169 12.51 -5.90 -4.60
C LEU A 169 13.55 -5.34 -3.63
N VAL A 170 13.37 -4.09 -3.21
CA VAL A 170 14.26 -3.38 -2.29
C VAL A 170 13.75 -3.45 -0.85
N HIS A 171 12.43 -3.36 -0.66
CA HIS A 171 11.84 -3.34 0.67
C HIS A 171 10.45 -3.96 0.73
N VAL A 172 10.10 -4.51 1.91
CA VAL A 172 8.76 -4.99 2.22
C VAL A 172 8.35 -4.48 3.59
N GLN A 173 7.26 -3.73 3.64
CA GLN A 173 6.56 -3.39 4.87
C GLN A 173 5.25 -4.16 4.95
N LEU A 174 5.24 -5.19 5.79
CA LEU A 174 4.08 -6.00 6.04
C LEU A 174 3.06 -5.26 6.91
N GLU A 175 1.79 -5.26 6.50
CA GLU A 175 0.71 -4.59 7.23
C GLU A 175 0.59 -5.07 8.69
N ASP A 176 0.47 -4.12 9.61
CA ASP A 176 0.06 -4.30 11.00
C ASP A 176 -1.10 -3.35 11.29
N ILE A 177 -2.32 -3.88 11.37
CA ILE A 177 -3.55 -3.09 11.51
C ILE A 177 -3.67 -2.35 12.85
N THR A 178 -2.74 -2.63 13.78
CA THR A 178 -2.69 -2.01 15.09
C THR A 178 -1.77 -0.78 15.15
N LYS A 179 -1.03 -0.52 14.06
CA LYS A 179 -0.06 0.55 13.94
C LYS A 179 -0.34 1.40 12.71
N GLU A 180 0.17 2.62 12.73
CA GLU A 180 0.20 3.46 11.53
C GLU A 180 1.27 2.95 10.57
N LEU A 181 1.09 3.25 9.29
CA LEU A 181 2.10 2.98 8.28
C LEU A 181 3.36 3.80 8.54
N ASN A 182 4.54 3.17 8.41
CA ASN A 182 5.83 3.84 8.65
C ASN A 182 6.24 4.67 7.43
N MET A 183 5.58 5.82 7.24
CA MET A 183 5.82 6.68 6.09
C MET A 183 7.24 7.23 6.02
N SER A 184 7.92 7.43 7.15
CA SER A 184 9.32 7.89 7.16
C SER A 184 10.26 6.83 6.60
N GLU A 185 10.08 5.55 6.98
CA GLU A 185 10.90 4.47 6.43
C GLU A 185 10.71 4.31 4.92
N ILE A 186 9.46 4.42 4.44
CA ILE A 186 9.17 4.40 3.00
C ILE A 186 9.85 5.58 2.29
N ALA A 187 9.72 6.79 2.82
CA ALA A 187 10.37 7.99 2.26
C ALA A 187 11.89 7.83 2.21
N ASP A 188 12.53 7.41 3.31
CA ASP A 188 13.98 7.19 3.38
C ASP A 188 14.49 6.18 2.33
N ILE A 189 13.70 5.14 2.05
CA ILE A 189 14.04 4.13 1.03
C ILE A 189 13.90 4.73 -0.36
N LEU A 190 12.82 5.47 -0.62
CA LEU A 190 12.62 6.11 -1.92
C LEU A 190 13.72 7.14 -2.19
N GLU A 191 14.07 7.99 -1.22
CA GLU A 191 15.17 8.96 -1.34
C GLU A 191 16.51 8.28 -1.67
N LYS A 192 16.78 7.10 -1.10
CA LYS A 192 17.99 6.32 -1.45
C LYS A 192 17.97 5.80 -2.89
N ILE A 193 16.79 5.53 -3.45
CA ILE A 193 16.65 5.06 -4.84
C ILE A 193 16.71 6.23 -5.81
N VAL A 194 15.98 7.33 -5.54
CA VAL A 194 15.75 8.42 -6.50
C VAL A 194 16.62 9.67 -6.30
N GLY A 195 17.36 9.73 -5.18
CA GLY A 195 18.13 10.88 -4.71
C GLY A 195 17.29 11.91 -3.94
N GLU A 196 17.94 12.80 -3.18
CA GLU A 196 17.28 13.86 -2.37
C GLU A 196 16.45 14.84 -3.23
N ASP A 197 16.85 15.04 -4.49
CA ASP A 197 16.14 15.87 -5.48
C ASP A 197 15.00 15.11 -6.19
N GLY A 198 14.73 13.86 -5.80
CA GLY A 198 13.86 12.93 -6.51
C GLY A 198 12.35 13.22 -6.45
N GLY A 199 11.97 14.39 -5.93
CA GLY A 199 10.64 14.94 -6.11
C GLY A 199 9.56 14.34 -5.21
N ILE A 200 9.90 13.81 -4.02
CA ILE A 200 8.88 13.56 -2.99
C ILE A 200 8.30 14.93 -2.58
N PRO A 201 6.99 15.17 -2.74
CA PRO A 201 6.40 16.47 -2.42
C PRO A 201 6.71 16.90 -0.97
N ALA A 202 7.13 18.14 -0.77
CA ALA A 202 7.59 18.65 0.53
C ALA A 202 6.49 18.61 1.62
N GLU A 203 5.21 18.65 1.24
CA GLU A 203 4.06 18.50 2.16
C GLU A 203 3.82 17.06 2.63
N THR A 204 4.39 16.05 1.95
CA THR A 204 4.13 14.63 2.21
C THR A 204 5.35 13.92 2.82
N ALA A 205 6.52 14.54 2.74
CA ALA A 205 7.70 14.15 3.50
C ALA A 205 7.54 14.52 4.99
N PRO A 206 7.88 13.63 5.94
CA PRO A 206 8.02 14.04 7.33
C PRO A 206 9.03 15.21 7.42
N PRO A 207 8.83 16.18 8.33
CA PRO A 207 9.63 17.39 8.36
C PRO A 207 11.14 17.08 8.40
N ARG A 208 11.86 17.57 7.37
CA ARG A 208 13.28 17.24 7.06
C ARG A 208 14.27 17.58 8.19
N HIS A 209 13.86 18.30 9.23
CA HIS A 209 14.76 18.82 10.28
C HIS A 209 14.80 17.98 11.58
N CYS A 210 14.12 16.83 11.67
CA CYS A 210 14.11 16.02 12.90
C CYS A 210 15.19 14.91 12.98
N PHE A 211 16.17 14.89 12.07
CA PHE A 211 17.13 13.77 11.97
C PHE A 211 18.37 13.84 12.88
N LYS A 212 18.47 14.78 13.83
CA LYS A 212 19.55 14.75 14.84
C LYS A 212 19.07 14.05 16.11
N LYS A 213 19.67 12.89 16.42
CA LYS A 213 19.47 12.15 17.67
C LYS A 213 19.61 13.08 18.88
N GLY A 214 18.54 13.23 19.65
CA GLY A 214 18.60 13.78 21.01
C GLY A 214 18.02 15.18 21.24
N GLN A 215 17.32 15.81 20.29
CA GLN A 215 16.59 17.06 20.53
C GLN A 215 15.09 16.93 20.28
N VAL A 216 14.30 17.50 21.20
CA VAL A 216 12.83 17.60 21.09
C VAL A 216 12.50 18.81 20.23
N CYS A 217 11.73 18.62 19.16
CA CYS A 217 11.36 19.67 18.21
C CYS A 217 10.17 20.49 18.73
N PRO A 218 10.26 21.83 18.80
CA PRO A 218 9.19 22.70 19.32
C PRO A 218 7.98 22.87 18.38
N GLU A 219 8.05 22.40 17.13
CA GLU A 219 6.93 22.47 16.18
C GLU A 219 6.02 21.21 16.20
N CYS A 220 6.30 20.26 17.09
CA CYS A 220 5.49 19.04 17.27
C CYS A 220 4.58 19.06 18.51
N THR A 221 4.35 20.23 19.12
CA THR A 221 3.36 20.42 20.21
C THR A 221 1.93 20.53 19.71
#